data_AF-A0A847J7B0-F1
#
_entry.id   AF-A0A847J7B0-F1
#
_cell.length_a   1.000
_cell.length_b   1.000
_cell.length_c   1.000
_cell.angle_alpha   90.00
_cell.angle_beta   90.00
_cell.angle_gamma   90.00
#
_symmetry.space_group_name_H-M   'P 1'
#
loop_
_entity.id
_entity.type
_entity.pdbx_description
1 polymer ?
#
loop_
_entity_poly.entity_id
_entity_poly.type
_entity_poly.pdbx_seq_one_letter_code
_entity_poly.pdbx_strand_id
1 'polypeptide(L)'
;PELLRFPLAAERYANGEAMSWYDPSRDAYRFVCRSENEAIFDARVATFLLHLRADGPSRPEAAVRLLYLHEKGQLTSAQVSSFADSLWKEVPRDGNALPKGTNLLPHAFLIAPAPPDIDAHARVYAHLFGSGEGATPQEMVMSATGREPCMRPSETDAVRLFDKVVGWRPKETDPDSIRDAFSRPAREEADRMMASTLGIVAAPALGRHDRTVGRAEAALTFLEETDLPEVLSALPVFYGLSDDIDRRIESAFRRPLAIGDRRATRAAVDALDRWLHLSATNQVSPPPDVLRDRVLRALEGGRTGGLSRLVYLARRLIEAGRCGSSEIDRIVEVLDELCEETGYGPPIGDADTDSGRAVSLPVIRAECVRLARALEGEGVTAAPVMAWCDLAACDPLPEVRDAARDAKDT
;
A
#
# COMPACT_ATOMS: atom_id res chain seq x y z
N PRO A 1 20.75 7.64 -15.29
CA PRO A 1 21.83 6.96 -16.06
C PRO A 1 22.22 5.56 -15.56
N GLU A 2 22.10 5.25 -14.25
CA GLU A 2 22.62 3.98 -13.68
C GLU A 2 21.74 2.75 -13.96
N LEU A 3 20.41 2.89 -14.00
CA LEU A 3 19.48 1.77 -14.22
C LEU A 3 19.72 1.02 -15.56
N LEU A 4 20.17 1.74 -16.58
CA LEU A 4 20.46 1.21 -17.91
C LEU A 4 21.71 0.31 -17.94
N ARG A 5 22.61 0.45 -16.96
CA ARG A 5 23.87 -0.28 -16.91
C ARG A 5 23.73 -1.68 -16.30
N PHE A 6 22.60 -1.96 -15.66
CA PHE A 6 22.37 -3.26 -15.04
C PHE A 6 21.99 -4.32 -16.07
N PRO A 7 22.63 -5.51 -16.01
CA PRO A 7 22.37 -6.56 -16.97
C PRO A 7 20.95 -7.12 -16.82
N LEU A 8 20.35 -7.47 -17.96
CA LEU A 8 19.18 -8.34 -18.01
C LEU A 8 19.55 -9.76 -17.59
N ALA A 9 18.56 -10.55 -17.18
CA ALA A 9 18.75 -11.96 -16.82
C ALA A 9 19.62 -12.72 -17.84
N ALA A 10 19.32 -12.64 -19.14
CA ALA A 10 20.09 -13.31 -20.19
C ALA A 10 21.56 -12.83 -20.30
N GLU A 11 21.86 -11.62 -19.86
CA GLU A 11 23.21 -11.02 -19.94
C GLU A 11 24.08 -11.45 -18.74
N ARG A 12 23.47 -11.90 -17.64
CA ARG A 12 24.17 -12.39 -16.44
C ARG A 12 24.90 -13.71 -16.68
N TYR A 13 24.47 -14.48 -17.68
CA TYR A 13 25.01 -15.82 -17.98
C TYR A 13 26.27 -15.82 -18.85
N ALA A 14 26.74 -14.65 -19.32
CA ALA A 14 27.90 -14.59 -20.22
C ALA A 14 29.21 -15.11 -19.60
N ASN A 15 29.31 -15.21 -18.26
CA ASN A 15 30.53 -15.60 -17.54
C ASN A 15 30.40 -16.88 -16.67
N GLY A 16 29.42 -17.76 -16.93
CA GLY A 16 29.49 -19.17 -16.48
C GLY A 16 28.85 -19.52 -15.13
N GLU A 17 28.54 -18.58 -14.23
CA GLU A 17 27.74 -18.86 -13.04
C GLU A 17 26.63 -17.82 -12.81
N ALA A 18 25.42 -18.31 -12.56
CA ALA A 18 24.24 -17.50 -12.30
C ALA A 18 24.30 -16.92 -10.88
N MET A 19 25.05 -15.84 -10.69
CA MET A 19 24.87 -15.04 -9.48
C MET A 19 23.49 -14.38 -9.53
N SER A 20 22.70 -14.57 -8.47
CA SER A 20 21.48 -13.82 -8.22
C SER A 20 21.85 -12.36 -7.93
N TRP A 21 22.05 -11.58 -8.99
CA TRP A 21 22.30 -10.16 -8.86
C TRP A 21 21.05 -9.46 -8.35
N TYR A 22 21.23 -8.62 -7.34
CA TYR A 22 20.21 -7.66 -6.93
C TYR A 22 19.86 -6.78 -8.14
N ASP A 23 18.56 -6.71 -8.49
CA ASP A 23 18.08 -5.81 -9.53
C ASP A 23 17.73 -4.47 -8.86
N PRO A 24 18.62 -3.46 -8.94
CA PRO A 24 18.43 -2.18 -8.28
C PRO A 24 17.33 -1.38 -8.96
N SER A 25 16.94 -1.79 -10.18
CA SER A 25 15.57 -2.23 -10.38
C SER A 25 14.62 -1.53 -9.43
N ARG A 26 14.20 -2.32 -8.44
CA ARG A 26 13.19 -2.03 -7.42
C ARG A 26 13.38 -0.74 -6.61
N ASP A 27 14.62 -0.26 -6.45
CA ASP A 27 14.96 0.77 -5.46
C ASP A 27 15.60 2.05 -6.07
N ALA A 28 16.17 1.98 -7.28
CA ALA A 28 16.91 3.07 -7.94
C ALA A 28 16.05 3.90 -8.93
N TYR A 29 14.75 3.65 -9.00
CA TYR A 29 13.84 4.24 -10.00
C TYR A 29 13.61 5.75 -9.87
N ARG A 30 14.03 6.38 -8.77
CA ARG A 30 13.85 7.83 -8.57
C ARG A 30 14.74 8.69 -9.49
N PHE A 31 15.77 8.12 -10.12
CA PHE A 31 16.83 8.87 -10.85
C PHE A 31 17.07 8.43 -12.30
N VAL A 32 16.02 8.01 -13.02
CA VAL A 32 16.14 7.64 -14.44
C VAL A 32 16.20 8.89 -15.34
N CYS A 33 17.41 9.41 -15.54
CA CYS A 33 17.69 10.44 -16.55
C CYS A 33 18.21 9.81 -17.85
N ARG A 34 17.79 10.34 -19.01
CA ARG A 34 18.42 10.12 -20.32
C ARG A 34 19.91 10.42 -20.20
N SER A 35 20.73 9.52 -20.74
CA SER A 35 22.18 9.70 -20.78
C SER A 35 22.52 10.87 -21.69
N GLU A 36 23.53 11.67 -21.34
CA GLU A 36 24.11 12.68 -22.25
C GLU A 36 24.65 12.03 -23.53
N ASN A 37 25.07 10.77 -23.45
CA ASN A 37 25.40 9.96 -24.62
C ASN A 37 24.14 9.24 -25.12
N GLU A 38 23.48 9.83 -26.12
CA GLU A 38 22.26 9.30 -26.72
C GLU A 38 22.46 7.95 -27.41
N ALA A 39 23.61 7.74 -28.06
CA ALA A 39 23.88 6.49 -28.80
C ALA A 39 23.90 5.28 -27.87
N ILE A 40 24.51 5.40 -26.68
CA ILE A 40 24.53 4.34 -25.67
C ILE A 40 23.12 4.10 -25.12
N PHE A 41 22.35 5.17 -24.89
CA PHE A 41 20.97 5.07 -24.42
C PHE A 41 20.10 4.32 -25.43
N ASP A 42 20.12 4.74 -26.70
CA ASP A 42 19.29 4.17 -27.75
C ASP A 42 19.67 2.72 -28.05
N ALA A 43 20.96 2.39 -28.03
CA ALA A 43 21.42 1.00 -28.13
C ALA A 43 20.87 0.15 -26.99
N ARG A 44 20.85 0.67 -25.76
CA ARG A 44 20.32 -0.06 -24.60
C ARG A 44 18.81 -0.27 -24.67
N VAL A 45 18.06 0.76 -25.09
CA VAL A 45 16.62 0.65 -25.32
C VAL A 45 16.33 -0.39 -26.41
N ALA A 46 17.11 -0.42 -27.48
CA ALA A 46 16.98 -1.44 -28.53
C ALA A 46 17.19 -2.87 -27.99
N THR A 47 18.17 -3.08 -27.10
CA THR A 47 18.36 -4.36 -26.40
C THR A 47 17.13 -4.75 -25.57
N PHE A 48 16.53 -3.81 -24.83
CA PHE A 48 15.32 -4.08 -24.06
C PHE A 48 14.13 -4.44 -24.97
N LEU A 49 13.93 -3.72 -26.08
CA LEU A 49 12.87 -4.02 -27.04
C LEU A 49 13.05 -5.42 -27.66
N LEU A 50 14.29 -5.81 -27.97
CA LEU A 50 14.60 -7.13 -28.47
C LEU A 50 14.22 -8.23 -27.46
N HIS A 51 14.59 -8.04 -26.19
CA HIS A 51 14.27 -9.00 -25.13
C HIS A 51 12.80 -9.00 -24.72
N LEU A 52 12.09 -7.88 -24.86
CA LEU A 52 10.64 -7.83 -24.66
C LEU A 52 9.89 -8.63 -25.73
N ARG A 53 10.39 -8.61 -26.97
CA ARG A 53 9.81 -9.35 -28.09
C ARG A 53 10.10 -10.86 -28.03
N ALA A 54 11.13 -11.26 -27.28
CA ALA A 54 11.52 -12.65 -27.12
C ALA A 54 10.86 -13.27 -25.89
N ASP A 55 10.41 -14.52 -26.01
CA ASP A 55 9.95 -15.31 -24.86
C ASP A 55 11.15 -15.90 -24.14
N GLY A 56 11.66 -15.16 -23.17
CA GLY A 56 12.83 -15.56 -22.40
C GLY A 56 12.88 -14.91 -21.01
N PRO A 57 13.85 -15.31 -20.18
CA PRO A 57 13.97 -14.86 -18.79
C PRO A 57 14.19 -13.35 -18.65
N SER A 58 14.63 -12.67 -19.71
CA SER A 58 14.81 -11.21 -19.73
C SER A 58 13.54 -10.43 -20.03
N ARG A 59 12.47 -11.07 -20.53
CA ARG A 59 11.24 -10.38 -20.93
C ARG A 59 10.61 -9.57 -19.78
N PRO A 60 10.49 -10.09 -18.55
CA PRO A 60 9.95 -9.33 -17.44
C PRO A 60 10.78 -8.09 -17.09
N GLU A 61 12.10 -8.25 -16.99
CA GLU A 61 13.01 -7.16 -16.64
C GLU A 61 13.03 -6.07 -17.72
N ALA A 62 12.96 -6.47 -19.00
CA ALA A 62 12.85 -5.55 -20.12
C ALA A 62 11.53 -4.79 -20.09
N ALA A 63 10.40 -5.47 -19.84
CA ALA A 63 9.07 -4.85 -19.75
C ALA A 63 9.02 -3.77 -18.66
N VAL A 64 9.50 -4.11 -17.46
CA VAL A 64 9.56 -3.19 -16.31
C VAL A 64 10.43 -1.97 -16.64
N ARG A 65 11.64 -2.16 -17.17
CA ARG A 65 12.56 -1.06 -17.50
C ARG A 65 12.00 -0.14 -18.59
N LEU A 66 11.39 -0.69 -19.63
CA LEU A 66 10.75 0.09 -20.70
C LEU A 66 9.55 0.88 -20.19
N LEU A 67 8.73 0.30 -19.31
CA LEU A 67 7.59 1.00 -18.69
C LEU A 67 8.06 2.24 -17.91
N TYR A 68 9.12 2.12 -17.11
CA TYR A 68 9.66 3.27 -16.38
C TYR A 68 10.24 4.35 -17.30
N LEU A 69 10.98 3.96 -18.34
CA LEU A 69 11.50 4.92 -19.31
C LEU A 69 10.37 5.65 -20.05
N HIS A 70 9.29 4.94 -20.37
CA HIS A 70 8.10 5.51 -20.98
C HIS A 70 7.43 6.52 -20.03
N GLU A 71 7.18 6.13 -18.78
CA GLU A 71 6.52 6.96 -17.78
C GLU A 71 7.30 8.26 -17.51
N LYS A 72 8.63 8.20 -17.56
CA LYS A 72 9.50 9.38 -17.41
C LYS A 72 9.66 10.19 -18.69
N GLY A 73 8.96 9.85 -19.77
CA GLY A 73 9.04 10.56 -21.06
C GLY A 73 10.42 10.47 -21.73
N GLN A 74 11.21 9.44 -21.43
CA GLN A 74 12.59 9.31 -21.91
C GLN A 74 12.70 8.57 -23.24
N LEU A 75 11.62 7.94 -23.70
CA LEU A 75 11.53 7.22 -24.97
C LEU A 75 11.11 8.16 -26.10
N THR A 76 11.71 7.99 -27.28
CA THR A 76 11.26 8.67 -28.51
C THR A 76 9.95 8.08 -29.02
N SER A 77 9.23 8.80 -29.87
CA SER A 77 7.95 8.31 -30.44
C SER A 77 8.11 6.95 -31.14
N ALA A 78 9.21 6.75 -31.86
CA ALA A 78 9.50 5.47 -32.53
C ALA A 78 9.77 4.33 -31.53
N GLN A 79 10.45 4.63 -30.41
CA GLN A 79 10.67 3.67 -29.33
C GLN A 79 9.37 3.33 -28.60
N VAL A 80 8.47 4.31 -28.40
CA VAL A 80 7.13 4.10 -27.81
C VAL A 80 6.29 3.19 -28.71
N SER A 81 6.24 3.43 -30.02
CA SER A 81 5.54 2.55 -30.96
C SER A 81 6.13 1.14 -30.96
N SER A 82 7.47 1.01 -30.98
CA SER A 82 8.13 -0.30 -30.93
C SER A 82 7.86 -1.04 -29.61
N PHE A 83 7.75 -0.31 -28.50
CA PHE A 83 7.40 -0.85 -27.20
C PHE A 83 5.97 -1.38 -27.22
N ALA A 84 5.01 -0.58 -27.70
CA ALA A 84 3.62 -1.00 -27.83
C ALA A 84 3.49 -2.29 -28.66
N ASP A 85 4.08 -2.30 -29.85
CA ASP A 85 4.02 -3.46 -30.75
C ASP A 85 4.65 -4.71 -30.14
N SER A 86 5.77 -4.55 -29.42
CA SER A 86 6.49 -5.69 -28.83
C SER A 86 5.78 -6.22 -27.58
N LEU A 87 5.19 -5.34 -26.77
CA LEU A 87 4.46 -5.71 -25.56
C LEU A 87 3.21 -6.50 -25.89
N TRP A 88 2.45 -6.06 -26.91
CA TRP A 88 1.13 -6.62 -27.25
C TRP A 88 1.16 -7.68 -28.37
N LYS A 89 2.34 -8.00 -28.92
CA LYS A 89 2.54 -8.88 -30.09
C LYS A 89 1.77 -10.20 -30.05
N GLU A 90 1.73 -10.85 -28.90
CA GLU A 90 1.19 -12.22 -28.73
C GLU A 90 -0.24 -12.23 -28.18
N VAL A 91 -0.82 -11.06 -27.98
CA VAL A 91 -2.17 -10.94 -27.45
C VAL A 91 -3.16 -10.94 -28.62
N PRO A 92 -4.15 -11.85 -28.64
CA PRO A 92 -5.18 -11.83 -29.66
C PRO A 92 -5.88 -10.46 -29.74
N ARG A 93 -6.12 -9.97 -30.97
CA ARG A 93 -6.79 -8.69 -31.20
C ARG A 93 -8.24 -8.67 -30.73
N ASP A 94 -8.92 -9.81 -30.84
CA ASP A 94 -10.34 -9.95 -30.49
C ASP A 94 -10.57 -10.47 -29.06
N GLY A 95 -9.51 -10.55 -28.25
CA GLY A 95 -9.57 -11.10 -26.89
C GLY A 95 -9.36 -10.06 -25.78
N ASN A 96 -9.68 -10.46 -24.55
CA ASN A 96 -9.48 -9.65 -23.34
C ASN A 96 -8.19 -9.99 -22.57
N ALA A 97 -7.29 -10.76 -23.19
CA ALA A 97 -6.06 -11.17 -22.53
C ALA A 97 -5.09 -9.99 -22.35
N LEU A 98 -4.30 -10.05 -21.28
CA LEU A 98 -3.17 -9.16 -21.05
C LEU A 98 -1.86 -9.84 -21.50
N PRO A 99 -0.81 -9.06 -21.84
CA PRO A 99 0.51 -9.59 -22.15
C PRO A 99 1.08 -10.48 -21.03
N LYS A 100 1.48 -11.70 -21.38
CA LYS A 100 2.06 -12.69 -20.46
C LYS A 100 3.59 -12.54 -20.37
N GLY A 101 4.18 -13.12 -19.32
CA GLY A 101 5.64 -13.18 -19.16
C GLY A 101 6.31 -11.83 -18.94
N THR A 102 5.57 -10.81 -18.51
CA THR A 102 6.08 -9.44 -18.29
C THR A 102 6.33 -9.12 -16.81
N ASN A 103 5.76 -9.90 -15.88
CA ASN A 103 5.72 -9.61 -14.45
C ASN A 103 5.15 -8.21 -14.13
N LEU A 104 4.40 -7.62 -15.06
CA LEU A 104 3.67 -6.38 -14.87
C LEU A 104 2.32 -6.69 -14.23
N LEU A 105 1.95 -5.89 -13.23
CA LEU A 105 0.61 -5.93 -12.65
C LEU A 105 -0.41 -5.38 -13.65
N PRO A 106 -1.71 -5.77 -13.58
CA PRO A 106 -2.71 -5.34 -14.56
C PRO A 106 -2.80 -3.82 -14.75
N HIS A 107 -2.75 -3.02 -13.68
CA HIS A 107 -2.78 -1.56 -13.78
C HIS A 107 -1.61 -0.96 -14.56
N ALA A 108 -0.46 -1.64 -14.62
CA ALA A 108 0.69 -1.15 -15.38
C ALA A 108 0.39 -1.06 -16.89
N PHE A 109 -0.55 -1.86 -17.41
CA PHE A 109 -0.98 -1.79 -18.80
C PHE A 109 -1.88 -0.59 -19.12
N LEU A 110 -2.36 0.14 -18.10
CA LEU A 110 -3.03 1.42 -18.29
C LEU A 110 -2.03 2.56 -18.55
N ILE A 111 -0.77 2.37 -18.14
CA ILE A 111 0.33 3.32 -18.34
C ILE A 111 1.15 2.91 -19.57
N ALA A 112 1.32 1.60 -19.80
CA ALA A 112 2.09 1.10 -20.92
C ALA A 112 1.45 1.51 -22.25
N PRO A 113 2.26 1.80 -23.29
CA PRO A 113 1.72 2.14 -24.59
C PRO A 113 1.06 0.92 -25.23
N ALA A 114 -0.02 1.17 -25.97
CA ALA A 114 -0.76 0.16 -26.71
C ALA A 114 -0.88 0.56 -28.19
N PRO A 115 -0.91 -0.42 -29.11
CA PRO A 115 -1.29 -0.19 -30.50
C PRO A 115 -2.67 0.51 -30.61
N PRO A 116 -2.92 1.33 -31.65
CA PRO A 116 -4.18 2.08 -31.79
C PRO A 116 -5.45 1.21 -31.84
N ASP A 117 -5.32 -0.06 -32.24
CA ASP A 117 -6.41 -1.03 -32.32
C ASP A 117 -6.63 -1.82 -31.01
N ILE A 118 -5.83 -1.56 -29.97
CA ILE A 118 -5.95 -2.21 -28.67
C ILE A 118 -6.49 -1.23 -27.63
N ASP A 119 -7.69 -1.52 -27.14
CA ASP A 119 -8.24 -0.86 -25.95
C ASP A 119 -7.67 -1.52 -24.69
N ALA A 120 -6.51 -1.02 -24.24
CA ALA A 120 -5.86 -1.52 -23.02
C ALA A 120 -6.75 -1.35 -21.78
N HIS A 121 -7.54 -0.27 -21.72
CA HIS A 121 -8.42 0.00 -20.59
C HIS A 121 -9.53 -1.06 -20.49
N ALA A 122 -10.24 -1.34 -21.60
CA ALA A 122 -11.26 -2.38 -21.63
C ALA A 122 -10.71 -3.77 -21.29
N ARG A 123 -9.49 -4.09 -21.74
CA ARG A 123 -8.85 -5.38 -21.44
C ARG A 123 -8.45 -5.52 -19.97
N VAL A 124 -7.83 -4.49 -19.39
CA VAL A 124 -7.50 -4.49 -17.95
C VAL A 124 -8.78 -4.60 -17.12
N TYR A 125 -9.83 -3.88 -17.49
CA TYR A 125 -11.13 -3.95 -16.81
C TYR A 125 -11.72 -5.36 -16.89
N ALA A 126 -11.74 -5.96 -18.08
CA ALA A 126 -12.25 -7.31 -18.28
C ALA A 126 -11.44 -8.38 -17.52
N HIS A 127 -10.11 -8.22 -17.41
CA HIS A 127 -9.25 -9.10 -16.61
C HIS A 127 -9.54 -8.98 -15.11
N LEU A 128 -9.63 -7.74 -14.62
CA LEU A 128 -9.83 -7.48 -13.19
C LEU A 128 -11.23 -7.82 -12.71
N PHE A 129 -12.26 -7.53 -13.49
CA PHE A 129 -13.65 -7.58 -13.02
C PHE A 129 -14.56 -8.45 -13.87
N GLY A 130 -14.13 -8.93 -15.04
CA GLY A 130 -14.95 -9.78 -15.92
C GLY A 130 -15.25 -11.17 -15.34
N SER A 131 -16.14 -11.90 -16.02
CA SER A 131 -16.65 -13.21 -15.59
C SER A 131 -15.75 -14.42 -15.97
N GLY A 132 -14.54 -14.19 -16.48
CA GLY A 132 -13.62 -15.22 -16.97
C GLY A 132 -12.73 -15.85 -15.89
N GLU A 133 -11.55 -16.37 -16.28
CA GLU A 133 -10.46 -16.65 -15.34
C GLU A 133 -10.11 -15.33 -14.62
N GLY A 134 -10.70 -15.14 -13.45
CA GLY A 134 -10.69 -13.85 -12.77
C GLY A 134 -9.31 -13.51 -12.23
N ALA A 135 -9.00 -12.22 -12.18
CA ALA A 135 -7.83 -11.72 -11.48
C ALA A 135 -7.77 -12.22 -10.03
N THR A 136 -6.55 -12.40 -9.54
CA THR A 136 -6.31 -12.72 -8.13
C THR A 136 -6.73 -11.53 -7.24
N PRO A 137 -7.12 -11.78 -5.98
CA PRO A 137 -7.39 -10.70 -5.03
C PRO A 137 -6.23 -9.70 -4.90
N GLN A 138 -4.98 -10.19 -4.98
CA GLN A 138 -3.79 -9.35 -4.96
C GLN A 138 -3.74 -8.40 -6.15
N GLU A 139 -3.99 -8.88 -7.37
CA GLU A 139 -4.03 -8.03 -8.57
C GLU A 139 -5.11 -6.96 -8.47
N MET A 140 -6.30 -7.31 -7.96
CA MET A 140 -7.40 -6.35 -7.78
C MET A 140 -7.03 -5.26 -6.76
N VAL A 141 -6.53 -5.65 -5.59
CA VAL A 141 -6.13 -4.72 -4.53
C VAL A 141 -5.00 -3.80 -5.01
N MET A 142 -3.95 -4.37 -5.61
CA MET A 142 -2.82 -3.59 -6.13
C MET A 142 -3.23 -2.67 -7.30
N SER A 143 -4.26 -3.01 -8.08
CA SER A 143 -4.76 -2.13 -9.15
C SER A 143 -5.68 -1.02 -8.64
N ALA A 144 -6.24 -1.18 -7.44
CA ALA A 144 -7.08 -0.18 -6.78
C ALA A 144 -6.28 0.78 -5.88
N THR A 145 -5.13 0.34 -5.33
CA THR A 145 -4.25 1.17 -4.47
C THR A 145 -2.92 1.52 -5.11
N GLY A 146 -2.65 0.99 -6.31
CA GLY A 146 -1.42 1.22 -7.04
C GLY A 146 -1.28 2.66 -7.51
N ARG A 147 -0.25 2.88 -8.31
CA ARG A 147 0.01 4.18 -8.92
C ARG A 147 -1.10 4.51 -9.92
N GLU A 148 -1.48 5.78 -9.98
CA GLU A 148 -2.46 6.23 -10.98
C GLU A 148 -1.97 5.98 -12.41
N PRO A 149 -2.87 5.64 -13.35
CA PRO A 149 -4.33 5.52 -13.18
C PRO A 149 -4.73 4.23 -12.43
N CYS A 150 -5.53 4.39 -11.37
CA CYS A 150 -6.14 3.26 -10.68
C CYS A 150 -7.41 2.84 -11.43
N MET A 151 -7.79 1.56 -11.29
CA MET A 151 -9.01 1.05 -11.90
C MET A 151 -9.98 0.55 -10.84
N ARG A 152 -11.26 0.93 -11.00
CA ARG A 152 -12.35 0.56 -10.10
C ARG A 152 -13.43 -0.22 -10.85
N PRO A 153 -14.11 -1.16 -10.20
CA PRO A 153 -15.24 -1.84 -10.81
C PRO A 153 -16.41 -0.87 -11.01
N SER A 154 -17.29 -1.18 -11.97
CA SER A 154 -18.63 -0.60 -12.06
C SER A 154 -19.44 -0.95 -10.82
N GLU A 155 -20.53 -0.22 -10.55
CA GLU A 155 -21.41 -0.52 -9.40
C GLU A 155 -21.95 -1.96 -9.45
N THR A 156 -22.33 -2.45 -10.64
CA THR A 156 -22.80 -3.83 -10.83
C THR A 156 -21.71 -4.86 -10.53
N ASP A 157 -20.48 -4.61 -10.98
CA ASP A 157 -19.35 -5.51 -10.72
C ASP A 157 -18.92 -5.44 -9.25
N ALA A 158 -19.00 -4.26 -8.62
CA ALA A 158 -18.74 -4.06 -7.20
C ALA A 158 -19.72 -4.87 -6.34
N VAL A 159 -21.02 -4.86 -6.68
CA VAL A 159 -22.04 -5.69 -6.01
C VAL A 159 -21.70 -7.17 -6.14
N ARG A 160 -21.42 -7.65 -7.35
CA ARG A 160 -21.06 -9.06 -7.57
C ARG A 160 -19.81 -9.46 -6.79
N LEU A 161 -18.79 -8.60 -6.79
CA LEU A 161 -17.54 -8.84 -6.06
C LEU A 161 -17.78 -8.84 -4.54
N PHE A 162 -18.56 -7.88 -4.04
CA PHE A 162 -18.93 -7.80 -2.64
C PHE A 162 -19.59 -9.10 -2.18
N ASP A 163 -20.67 -9.48 -2.86
CA ASP A 163 -21.48 -10.66 -2.51
C ASP A 163 -20.64 -11.95 -2.62
N LYS A 164 -19.73 -12.04 -3.60
CA LYS A 164 -18.77 -13.15 -3.73
C LYS A 164 -17.78 -13.22 -2.57
N VAL A 165 -17.22 -12.08 -2.14
CA VAL A 165 -16.19 -12.05 -1.09
C VAL A 165 -16.81 -12.34 0.28
N VAL A 166 -17.97 -11.77 0.62
CA VAL A 166 -18.63 -12.06 1.91
C VAL A 166 -19.15 -13.50 2.00
N GLY A 167 -19.36 -14.18 0.87
CA GLY A 167 -19.68 -15.61 0.80
C GLY A 167 -18.48 -16.55 0.86
N TRP A 168 -17.25 -16.03 0.72
CA TRP A 168 -16.02 -16.83 0.77
C TRP A 168 -15.61 -17.15 2.21
N ARG A 169 -14.94 -18.28 2.45
CA ARG A 169 -14.34 -18.61 3.76
C ARG A 169 -12.92 -19.15 3.56
N PRO A 170 -11.99 -18.90 4.52
CA PRO A 170 -10.65 -19.46 4.49
C PRO A 170 -10.67 -20.98 4.36
N LYS A 171 -9.66 -21.53 3.67
CA LYS A 171 -9.51 -22.99 3.56
C LYS A 171 -9.05 -23.56 4.91
N GLU A 172 -9.53 -24.75 5.23
CA GLU A 172 -9.11 -25.48 6.42
C GLU A 172 -7.59 -25.69 6.47
N THR A 173 -7.07 -25.75 7.69
CA THR A 173 -5.66 -26.04 7.99
C THR A 173 -5.26 -27.40 7.43
N ASP A 174 -4.05 -27.54 6.87
CA ASP A 174 -3.58 -28.85 6.42
C ASP A 174 -3.41 -29.75 7.67
N PRO A 175 -3.99 -30.96 7.70
CA PRO A 175 -3.86 -31.85 8.85
C PRO A 175 -2.40 -32.25 9.13
N ASP A 176 -1.52 -32.19 8.11
CA ASP A 176 -0.09 -32.34 8.30
C ASP A 176 0.54 -31.02 8.76
N SER A 177 0.98 -30.98 10.02
CA SER A 177 1.55 -29.79 10.65
C SER A 177 2.83 -29.27 9.99
N ILE A 178 3.64 -30.14 9.38
CA ILE A 178 4.87 -29.74 8.70
C ILE A 178 4.50 -29.07 7.39
N ARG A 179 3.62 -29.70 6.61
CA ARG A 179 3.15 -29.15 5.34
C ARG A 179 2.37 -27.85 5.53
N ASP A 180 1.55 -27.76 6.59
CA ASP A 180 0.86 -26.53 6.97
C ASP A 180 1.88 -25.42 7.27
N ALA A 181 2.92 -25.69 8.06
CA ALA A 181 3.93 -24.67 8.40
C ALA A 181 4.60 -24.02 7.18
N PHE A 182 4.84 -24.77 6.10
CA PHE A 182 5.43 -24.23 4.87
C PHE A 182 4.42 -23.49 3.98
N SER A 183 3.14 -23.86 4.01
CA SER A 183 2.09 -23.27 3.16
C SER A 183 1.30 -22.15 3.83
N ARG A 184 1.32 -22.11 5.17
CA ARG A 184 0.58 -21.16 6.00
C ARG A 184 0.85 -19.70 5.66
N PRO A 185 2.10 -19.22 5.47
CA PRO A 185 2.34 -17.81 5.15
C PRO A 185 1.68 -17.38 3.82
N ALA A 186 1.72 -18.25 2.81
CA ALA A 186 1.10 -17.98 1.51
C ALA A 186 -0.44 -18.03 1.61
N ARG A 187 -1.00 -18.95 2.40
CA ARG A 187 -2.44 -19.02 2.68
C ARG A 187 -2.92 -17.77 3.42
N GLU A 188 -2.27 -17.40 4.52
CA GLU A 188 -2.62 -16.22 5.30
C GLU A 188 -2.54 -14.95 4.44
N GLU A 189 -1.55 -14.84 3.55
CA GLU A 189 -1.49 -13.73 2.60
C GLU A 189 -2.64 -13.73 1.59
N ALA A 190 -3.00 -14.89 1.04
CA ALA A 190 -4.14 -15.00 0.14
C ALA A 190 -5.46 -14.61 0.84
N ASP A 191 -5.65 -15.05 2.08
CA ASP A 191 -6.82 -14.72 2.91
C ASP A 191 -6.88 -13.21 3.18
N ARG A 192 -5.74 -12.59 3.51
CA ARG A 192 -5.62 -11.12 3.66
C ARG A 192 -6.00 -10.37 2.40
N MET A 193 -5.51 -10.81 1.25
CA MET A 193 -5.81 -10.16 -0.03
C MET A 193 -7.30 -10.31 -0.41
N MET A 194 -7.91 -11.45 -0.07
CA MET A 194 -9.34 -11.66 -0.23
C MET A 194 -10.15 -10.67 0.63
N ALA A 195 -9.87 -10.59 1.94
CA ALA A 195 -10.53 -9.62 2.83
C ALA A 195 -10.29 -8.17 2.39
N SER A 196 -9.08 -7.85 1.92
CA SER A 196 -8.73 -6.52 1.40
C SER A 196 -9.53 -6.17 0.15
N THR A 197 -9.87 -7.14 -0.71
CA THR A 197 -10.70 -6.91 -1.90
C THR A 197 -12.07 -6.35 -1.50
N LEU A 198 -12.63 -6.78 -0.37
CA LEU A 198 -13.89 -6.25 0.15
C LEU A 198 -13.80 -4.75 0.44
N GLY A 199 -12.81 -4.32 1.23
CA GLY A 199 -12.71 -2.94 1.71
C GLY A 199 -12.02 -1.96 0.77
N ILE A 200 -11.16 -2.46 -0.11
CA ILE A 200 -10.35 -1.63 -1.00
C ILE A 200 -10.98 -1.53 -2.38
N VAL A 201 -11.61 -2.60 -2.87
CA VAL A 201 -12.09 -2.70 -4.25
C VAL A 201 -13.62 -2.64 -4.31
N ALA A 202 -14.30 -3.56 -3.63
CA ALA A 202 -15.74 -3.75 -3.79
C ALA A 202 -16.57 -2.68 -3.05
N ALA A 203 -16.46 -2.58 -1.72
CA ALA A 203 -17.30 -1.71 -0.91
C ALA A 203 -17.25 -0.22 -1.31
N PRO A 204 -16.08 0.37 -1.61
CA PRO A 204 -15.99 1.77 -2.04
C PRO A 204 -16.68 2.05 -3.39
N ALA A 205 -16.80 1.04 -4.25
CA ALA A 205 -17.42 1.14 -5.57
C ALA A 205 -18.93 0.80 -5.56
N LEU A 206 -19.51 0.49 -4.40
CA LEU A 206 -20.95 0.31 -4.28
C LEU A 206 -21.69 1.63 -4.49
N GLY A 207 -22.69 1.59 -5.36
CA GLY A 207 -23.68 2.66 -5.52
C GLY A 207 -24.47 2.89 -4.23
N ARG A 208 -25.03 4.09 -4.07
CA ARG A 208 -25.75 4.47 -2.84
C ARG A 208 -26.90 3.54 -2.49
N HIS A 209 -27.61 3.03 -3.50
CA HIS A 209 -28.74 2.11 -3.31
C HIS A 209 -28.30 0.70 -2.87
N ASP A 210 -27.06 0.32 -3.13
CA ASP A 210 -26.51 -0.99 -2.77
C ASP A 210 -25.87 -1.03 -1.38
N ARG A 211 -25.66 0.14 -0.76
CA ARG A 211 -25.20 0.27 0.63
C ARG A 211 -26.37 0.01 1.58
N THR A 212 -26.74 -1.26 1.71
CA THR A 212 -27.90 -1.69 2.50
C THR A 212 -27.47 -2.21 3.87
N VAL A 213 -28.40 -2.20 4.83
CA VAL A 213 -28.20 -2.83 6.15
C VAL A 213 -27.79 -4.29 6.01
N GLY A 214 -28.43 -5.06 5.12
CA GLY A 214 -28.09 -6.46 4.90
C GLY A 214 -26.64 -6.69 4.42
N ARG A 215 -26.09 -5.80 3.59
CA ARG A 215 -24.66 -5.88 3.20
C ARG A 215 -23.72 -5.44 4.32
N ALA A 216 -24.11 -4.45 5.12
CA ALA A 216 -23.37 -4.08 6.31
C ALA A 216 -23.28 -5.26 7.30
N GLU A 217 -24.40 -5.94 7.55
CA GLU A 217 -24.47 -7.15 8.37
C GLU A 217 -23.59 -8.26 7.79
N ALA A 218 -23.65 -8.52 6.48
CA ALA A 218 -22.82 -9.52 5.83
C ALA A 218 -21.31 -9.25 5.98
N ALA A 219 -20.88 -7.99 5.87
CA ALA A 219 -19.48 -7.61 6.09
C ALA A 219 -19.05 -7.79 7.55
N LEU A 220 -19.91 -7.42 8.51
CA LEU A 220 -19.65 -7.60 9.94
C LEU A 220 -19.59 -9.08 10.32
N THR A 221 -20.54 -9.89 9.84
CA THR A 221 -20.52 -11.35 10.04
C THR A 221 -19.30 -11.98 9.39
N PHE A 222 -18.90 -11.54 8.19
CA PHE A 222 -17.68 -12.02 7.56
C PHE A 222 -16.42 -11.70 8.41
N LEU A 223 -16.32 -10.50 8.98
CA LEU A 223 -15.26 -10.15 9.92
C LEU A 223 -15.28 -11.05 11.17
N GLU A 224 -16.46 -11.25 11.77
CA GLU A 224 -16.65 -12.06 12.98
C GLU A 224 -16.26 -13.54 12.74
N GLU A 225 -16.63 -14.12 11.60
CA GLU A 225 -16.39 -15.53 11.29
C GLU A 225 -14.96 -15.82 10.82
N THR A 226 -14.29 -14.85 10.19
CA THR A 226 -12.94 -15.06 9.63
C THR A 226 -11.81 -14.51 10.51
N ASP A 227 -12.10 -13.61 11.45
CA ASP A 227 -11.13 -12.86 12.26
C ASP A 227 -10.07 -12.15 11.38
N LEU A 228 -10.44 -11.76 10.15
CA LEU A 228 -9.57 -11.03 9.22
C LEU A 228 -9.77 -9.52 9.36
N PRO A 229 -8.86 -8.79 10.03
CA PRO A 229 -9.06 -7.38 10.35
C PRO A 229 -9.02 -6.47 9.10
N GLU A 230 -8.52 -6.95 7.96
CA GLU A 230 -8.51 -6.21 6.70
C GLU A 230 -9.93 -5.81 6.23
N VAL A 231 -10.97 -6.53 6.69
CA VAL A 231 -12.39 -6.23 6.44
C VAL A 231 -12.82 -4.88 7.01
N LEU A 232 -12.14 -4.35 8.04
CA LEU A 232 -12.46 -3.06 8.64
C LEU A 232 -12.51 -1.91 7.61
N SER A 233 -11.71 -1.99 6.55
CA SER A 233 -11.69 -1.01 5.46
C SER A 233 -13.00 -0.94 4.65
N ALA A 234 -13.87 -1.95 4.75
CA ALA A 234 -15.16 -1.99 4.07
C ALA A 234 -16.27 -1.29 4.86
N LEU A 235 -16.13 -1.17 6.18
CA LEU A 235 -17.19 -0.67 7.06
C LEU A 235 -17.56 0.81 6.88
N PRO A 236 -16.63 1.74 6.55
CA PRO A 236 -16.95 3.17 6.43
C PRO A 236 -18.12 3.50 5.50
N VAL A 237 -18.32 2.75 4.41
CA VAL A 237 -19.40 3.04 3.45
C VAL A 237 -20.80 2.72 4.00
N PHE A 238 -20.87 1.97 5.09
CA PHE A 238 -22.11 1.57 5.76
C PHE A 238 -22.42 2.40 7.02
N TYR A 239 -21.52 3.30 7.42
CA TYR A 239 -21.74 4.15 8.59
C TYR A 239 -22.84 5.19 8.30
N GLY A 240 -23.77 5.36 9.24
CA GLY A 240 -24.95 6.22 9.12
C GLY A 240 -26.17 5.52 8.53
N LEU A 241 -26.13 4.20 8.30
CA LEU A 241 -27.31 3.45 7.82
C LEU A 241 -28.33 3.20 8.93
N SER A 242 -27.86 2.93 10.16
CA SER A 242 -28.70 2.82 11.36
C SER A 242 -27.82 2.83 12.62
N ASP A 243 -28.39 3.29 13.75
CA ASP A 243 -27.70 3.34 15.05
C ASP A 243 -27.17 1.98 15.51
N ASP A 244 -27.79 0.87 15.09
CA ASP A 244 -27.32 -0.47 15.43
C ASP A 244 -26.04 -0.83 14.67
N ILE A 245 -26.04 -0.62 13.34
CA ILE A 245 -24.88 -0.84 12.49
C ILE A 245 -23.72 0.05 12.92
N ASP A 246 -23.97 1.32 13.23
CA ASP A 246 -22.93 2.27 13.65
C ASP A 246 -22.24 1.80 14.93
N ARG A 247 -23.00 1.38 15.94
CA ARG A 247 -22.44 0.82 17.18
C ARG A 247 -21.63 -0.46 16.95
N ARG A 248 -22.05 -1.32 16.02
CA ARG A 248 -21.32 -2.55 15.67
C ARG A 248 -20.03 -2.24 14.93
N ILE A 249 -20.06 -1.32 13.96
CA ILE A 249 -18.87 -0.82 13.25
C ILE A 249 -17.89 -0.25 14.27
N GLU A 250 -18.36 0.63 15.17
CA GLU A 250 -17.53 1.19 16.22
C GLU A 250 -16.91 0.07 17.07
N SER A 251 -17.72 -0.89 17.55
CA SER A 251 -17.24 -2.03 18.34
C SER A 251 -16.17 -2.86 17.63
N ALA A 252 -16.27 -3.04 16.30
CA ALA A 252 -15.30 -3.80 15.50
C ALA A 252 -13.87 -3.25 15.59
N PHE A 253 -13.70 -1.93 15.75
CA PHE A 253 -12.38 -1.30 15.93
C PHE A 253 -11.82 -1.44 17.35
N ARG A 254 -12.63 -1.83 18.34
CA ARG A 254 -12.21 -1.88 19.75
C ARG A 254 -11.06 -2.86 19.97
N ARG A 255 -11.22 -4.11 19.53
CA ARG A 255 -10.24 -5.18 19.79
C ARG A 255 -8.92 -4.92 19.05
N PRO A 256 -8.91 -4.57 17.75
CA PRO A 256 -7.69 -4.26 17.01
C PRO A 256 -6.84 -3.15 17.64
N LEU A 257 -7.45 -2.08 18.15
CA LEU A 257 -6.74 -0.96 18.78
C LEU A 257 -6.33 -1.25 20.24
N ALA A 258 -6.98 -2.22 20.90
CA ALA A 258 -6.79 -2.49 22.33
C ALA A 258 -5.78 -3.60 22.66
N ILE A 259 -5.57 -4.60 21.81
CA ILE A 259 -4.77 -5.79 22.18
C ILE A 259 -3.27 -5.62 21.86
N GLY A 260 -2.89 -4.63 21.04
CA GLY A 260 -1.49 -4.45 20.62
C GLY A 260 -1.00 -5.53 19.66
N ASP A 261 -1.90 -6.28 19.03
CA ASP A 261 -1.54 -7.13 17.90
C ASP A 261 -1.13 -6.25 16.72
N ARG A 262 0.10 -6.43 16.22
CA ARG A 262 0.68 -5.59 15.17
C ARG A 262 -0.15 -5.63 13.89
N ARG A 263 -0.70 -6.79 13.53
CA ARG A 263 -1.48 -6.95 12.31
C ARG A 263 -2.85 -6.27 12.43
N ALA A 264 -3.59 -6.59 13.49
CA ALA A 264 -4.91 -6.00 13.71
C ALA A 264 -4.82 -4.48 13.89
N THR A 265 -3.84 -3.99 14.67
CA THR A 265 -3.59 -2.54 14.82
C THR A 265 -3.32 -1.90 13.47
N ARG A 266 -2.46 -2.51 12.63
CA ARG A 266 -2.17 -1.99 11.28
C ARG A 266 -3.43 -1.93 10.42
N ALA A 267 -4.21 -3.01 10.36
CA ALA A 267 -5.42 -3.05 9.55
C ALA A 267 -6.48 -2.02 10.02
N ALA A 268 -6.62 -1.81 11.33
CA ALA A 268 -7.50 -0.79 11.89
C ALA A 268 -7.03 0.63 11.55
N VAL A 269 -5.72 0.90 11.64
CA VAL A 269 -5.14 2.18 11.25
C VAL A 269 -5.33 2.44 9.75
N ASP A 270 -5.00 1.45 8.90
CA ASP A 270 -5.14 1.56 7.46
C ASP A 270 -6.61 1.79 7.05
N ALA A 271 -7.56 1.16 7.76
CA ALA A 271 -9.00 1.38 7.56
C ALA A 271 -9.46 2.79 7.98
N LEU A 272 -8.95 3.33 9.09
CA LEU A 272 -9.29 4.69 9.55
C LEU A 272 -8.67 5.77 8.66
N ASP A 273 -7.42 5.61 8.22
CA ASP A 273 -6.80 6.53 7.26
C ASP A 273 -7.55 6.53 5.92
N ARG A 274 -7.99 5.36 5.46
CA ARG A 274 -8.86 5.25 4.28
C ARG A 274 -10.21 5.94 4.51
N TRP A 275 -10.81 5.78 5.68
CA TRP A 275 -12.06 6.47 6.02
C TRP A 275 -11.87 7.99 5.97
N LEU A 276 -10.78 8.52 6.53
CA LEU A 276 -10.43 9.94 6.41
C LEU A 276 -10.36 10.38 4.94
N HIS A 277 -9.67 9.63 4.09
CA HIS A 277 -9.58 9.93 2.65
C HIS A 277 -10.93 9.89 1.92
N LEU A 278 -11.76 8.88 2.19
CA LEU A 278 -13.11 8.78 1.60
C LEU A 278 -14.01 9.94 2.08
N SER A 279 -13.86 10.37 3.33
CA SER A 279 -14.61 11.50 3.87
C SER A 279 -14.17 12.84 3.26
N ALA A 280 -12.87 13.03 3.02
CA ALA A 280 -12.33 14.23 2.36
C ALA A 280 -12.84 14.38 0.92
N THR A 281 -13.19 13.26 0.27
CA THR A 281 -13.79 13.24 -1.08
C THR A 281 -15.32 13.17 -1.07
N ASN A 282 -15.97 13.40 0.08
CA ASN A 282 -17.43 13.36 0.28
C ASN A 282 -18.10 12.04 -0.13
N GLN A 283 -17.37 10.91 -0.12
CA GLN A 283 -17.92 9.59 -0.44
C GLN A 283 -18.63 8.92 0.74
N VAL A 284 -18.21 9.28 1.97
CA VAL A 284 -18.74 8.78 3.25
C VAL A 284 -18.71 9.92 4.28
N SER A 285 -19.45 9.75 5.38
CA SER A 285 -19.37 10.63 6.55
C SER A 285 -17.98 10.56 7.20
N PRO A 286 -17.53 11.59 7.93
CA PRO A 286 -16.27 11.51 8.67
C PRO A 286 -16.27 10.41 9.74
N PRO A 287 -15.10 9.89 10.14
CA PRO A 287 -15.00 8.97 11.27
C PRO A 287 -15.61 9.59 12.53
N PRO A 288 -16.39 8.84 13.32
CA PRO A 288 -17.00 9.36 14.54
C PRO A 288 -15.98 9.61 15.65
N ASP A 289 -16.28 10.56 16.54
CA ASP A 289 -15.40 11.00 17.63
C ASP A 289 -14.98 9.84 18.56
N VAL A 290 -15.84 8.84 18.75
CA VAL A 290 -15.52 7.65 19.56
C VAL A 290 -14.36 6.83 18.99
N LEU A 291 -14.18 6.80 17.67
CA LEU A 291 -13.05 6.12 17.04
C LEU A 291 -11.79 6.96 17.16
N ARG A 292 -11.89 8.30 17.05
CA ARG A 292 -10.78 9.22 17.34
C ARG A 292 -10.28 9.03 18.78
N ASP A 293 -11.17 9.07 19.77
CA ASP A 293 -10.80 8.89 21.18
C ASP A 293 -10.12 7.53 21.44
N ARG A 294 -10.56 6.47 20.77
CA ARG A 294 -9.92 5.14 20.88
C ARG A 294 -8.52 5.10 20.30
N VAL A 295 -8.27 5.78 19.18
CA VAL A 295 -6.92 5.91 18.62
C VAL A 295 -6.01 6.62 19.61
N LEU A 296 -6.47 7.74 20.20
CA LEU A 296 -5.69 8.48 21.18
C LEU A 296 -5.41 7.66 22.44
N ARG A 297 -6.40 6.92 22.96
CA ARG A 297 -6.17 5.99 24.08
C ARG A 297 -5.20 4.86 23.74
N ALA A 298 -5.24 4.36 22.51
CA ALA A 298 -4.31 3.33 22.06
C ALA A 298 -2.88 3.88 21.95
N LEU A 299 -2.75 5.14 21.52
CA LEU A 299 -1.48 5.88 21.45
C LEU A 299 -0.91 6.14 22.85
N GLU A 300 -1.71 6.67 23.77
CA GLU A 300 -1.37 6.85 25.20
C GLU A 300 -0.97 5.54 25.89
N GLY A 301 -1.53 4.42 25.45
CA GLY A 301 -1.18 3.10 26.00
C GLY A 301 0.23 2.62 25.65
N GLY A 302 0.99 3.32 24.79
CA GLY A 302 2.41 3.08 24.55
C GLY A 302 2.80 1.70 23.99
N ARG A 303 1.83 0.88 23.53
CA ARG A 303 2.12 -0.49 23.08
C ARG A 303 2.97 -0.49 21.81
N THR A 304 4.19 -1.02 21.91
CA THR A 304 5.18 -1.07 20.81
C THR A 304 4.66 -1.80 19.57
N GLY A 305 3.73 -2.75 19.74
CA GLY A 305 3.06 -3.50 18.68
C GLY A 305 2.11 -2.68 17.79
N GLY A 306 2.62 -1.65 17.11
CA GLY A 306 1.85 -0.79 16.22
C GLY A 306 1.95 0.71 16.54
N LEU A 307 2.76 1.09 17.53
CA LEU A 307 2.94 2.49 17.94
C LEU A 307 3.24 3.44 16.77
N SER A 308 4.18 3.09 15.89
CA SER A 308 4.50 3.94 14.72
C SER A 308 3.28 4.19 13.82
N ARG A 309 2.38 3.22 13.69
CA ARG A 309 1.13 3.36 12.92
C ARG A 309 0.11 4.24 13.65
N LEU A 310 0.06 4.18 14.98
CA LEU A 310 -0.81 5.05 15.78
C LEU A 310 -0.32 6.50 15.75
N VAL A 311 0.99 6.73 15.85
CA VAL A 311 1.62 8.04 15.67
C VAL A 311 1.33 8.59 14.27
N TYR A 312 1.51 7.76 13.23
CA TYR A 312 1.11 8.10 11.86
C TYR A 312 -0.36 8.54 11.80
N LEU A 313 -1.29 7.76 12.36
CA LEU A 313 -2.72 8.09 12.30
C LEU A 313 -3.07 9.36 13.08
N ALA A 314 -2.44 9.61 14.22
CA ALA A 314 -2.61 10.85 14.97
C ALA A 314 -2.21 12.07 14.13
N ARG A 315 -1.09 11.96 13.39
CA ARG A 315 -0.68 13.00 12.42
C ARG A 315 -1.75 13.20 11.34
N ARG A 316 -2.26 12.11 10.75
CA ARG A 316 -3.33 12.18 9.73
C ARG A 316 -4.61 12.83 10.25
N LEU A 317 -4.96 12.60 11.51
CA LEU A 317 -6.11 13.25 12.15
C LEU A 317 -5.91 14.76 12.34
N ILE A 318 -4.70 15.19 12.69
CA ILE A 318 -4.33 16.61 12.77
C ILE A 318 -4.40 17.26 11.39
N GLU A 319 -3.72 16.69 10.39
CA GLU A 319 -3.71 17.17 9.00
C GLU A 319 -5.12 17.28 8.40
N ALA A 320 -6.03 16.39 8.82
CA ALA A 320 -7.43 16.41 8.39
C ALA A 320 -8.31 17.39 9.19
N GLY A 321 -7.73 18.19 10.11
CA GLY A 321 -8.45 19.12 10.98
C GLY A 321 -9.44 18.44 11.94
N ARG A 322 -9.15 17.20 12.36
CA ARG A 322 -10.05 16.37 13.19
C ARG A 322 -9.71 16.36 14.67
N CYS A 323 -8.68 17.09 15.09
CA CYS A 323 -8.28 17.23 16.48
C CYS A 323 -8.60 18.65 16.97
N GLY A 324 -9.28 18.75 18.11
CA GLY A 324 -9.42 20.01 18.84
C GLY A 324 -8.24 20.22 19.79
N SER A 325 -8.30 21.29 20.59
CA SER A 325 -7.24 21.63 21.56
C SER A 325 -7.01 20.50 22.57
N SER A 326 -8.08 19.90 23.10
CA SER A 326 -7.96 18.81 24.07
C SER A 326 -7.30 17.57 23.50
N GLU A 327 -7.55 17.23 22.24
CA GLU A 327 -6.84 16.12 21.58
C GLU A 327 -5.38 16.46 21.28
N ILE A 328 -5.10 17.71 20.88
CA ILE A 328 -3.73 18.19 20.66
C ILE A 328 -2.91 18.11 21.95
N ASP A 329 -3.45 18.56 23.08
CA ASP A 329 -2.77 18.52 24.39
C ASP A 329 -2.37 17.07 24.76
N ARG A 330 -3.29 16.11 24.61
CA ARG A 330 -3.02 14.67 24.83
C ARG A 330 -1.91 14.14 23.92
N ILE A 331 -1.91 14.54 22.64
CA ILE A 331 -0.87 14.12 21.70
C ILE A 331 0.49 14.72 22.07
N VAL A 332 0.53 15.97 22.53
CA VAL A 332 1.76 16.62 23.01
C VAL A 332 2.33 15.92 24.24
N GLU A 333 1.48 15.51 25.18
CA GLU A 333 1.89 14.70 26.34
C GLU A 333 2.52 13.38 25.92
N VAL A 334 1.89 12.65 24.99
CA VAL A 334 2.47 11.40 24.47
C VAL A 334 3.81 11.65 23.74
N LEU A 335 3.95 12.74 23.00
CA LEU A 335 5.23 13.07 22.36
C LEU A 335 6.34 13.30 23.39
N ASP A 336 6.04 13.88 24.54
CA ASP A 336 6.99 14.10 25.63
C ASP A 336 7.50 12.75 26.17
N GLU A 337 6.56 11.87 26.52
CA GLU A 337 6.87 10.51 27.00
C GLU A 337 7.70 9.72 25.97
N LEU A 338 7.31 9.76 24.69
CA LEU A 338 8.02 9.06 23.63
C LEU A 338 9.43 9.62 23.38
N CYS A 339 9.69 10.89 23.69
CA CYS A 339 11.03 11.46 23.54
C CYS A 339 12.02 10.78 24.49
N GLU A 340 11.58 10.49 25.72
CA GLU A 340 12.37 9.76 26.71
C GLU A 340 12.44 8.27 26.39
N GLU A 341 11.30 7.62 26.12
CA GLU A 341 11.21 6.16 25.95
C GLU A 341 11.93 5.63 24.69
N THR A 342 12.04 6.47 23.66
CA THR A 342 12.67 6.09 22.38
C THR A 342 14.11 6.56 22.24
N GLY A 343 14.71 7.10 23.31
CA GLY A 343 16.14 7.40 23.34
C GLY A 343 16.98 6.14 23.11
N TYR A 344 18.06 6.24 22.31
CA TYR A 344 18.92 5.10 21.98
C TYR A 344 19.73 4.53 23.16
N GLY A 345 19.61 5.13 24.35
CA GLY A 345 20.40 4.76 25.54
C GLY A 345 21.90 5.08 25.39
N PRO A 346 22.70 4.91 26.45
CA PRO A 346 24.15 5.03 26.35
C PRO A 346 24.73 3.89 25.49
N PRO A 347 25.78 4.15 24.69
CA PRO A 347 26.39 3.17 23.77
C PRO A 347 27.18 2.05 24.47
N ILE A 348 26.98 1.83 25.78
CA ILE A 348 27.75 0.90 26.60
C ILE A 348 26.81 -0.03 27.36
N GLY A 349 26.85 -1.32 27.00
CA GLY A 349 26.72 -2.40 27.98
C GLY A 349 25.40 -3.16 27.99
N ASP A 350 24.26 -2.49 28.02
CA ASP A 350 22.96 -3.18 28.13
C ASP A 350 22.16 -2.97 26.85
N ALA A 351 22.57 -3.69 25.80
CA ALA A 351 21.68 -3.97 24.69
C ALA A 351 20.56 -4.86 25.24
N ASP A 352 19.53 -4.23 25.82
CA ASP A 352 18.28 -4.87 26.16
C ASP A 352 17.78 -5.50 24.87
N THR A 353 17.92 -6.82 24.81
CA THR A 353 18.05 -7.61 23.58
C THR A 353 16.68 -7.93 23.03
N ASP A 354 15.71 -7.02 23.20
CA ASP A 354 14.46 -7.08 22.48
C ASP A 354 14.72 -6.62 21.04
N SER A 355 15.18 -7.56 20.22
CA SER A 355 15.44 -7.39 18.79
C SER A 355 14.28 -6.70 18.04
N GLY A 356 13.04 -6.81 18.54
CA GLY A 356 11.87 -6.09 18.00
C GLY A 356 11.87 -4.60 18.29
N ARG A 357 12.37 -4.17 19.46
CA ARG A 357 12.51 -2.76 19.85
C ARG A 357 13.58 -2.08 19.01
N ALA A 358 14.76 -2.68 18.89
CA ALA A 358 15.87 -2.11 18.11
C ALA A 358 15.51 -1.86 16.63
N VAL A 359 14.71 -2.74 16.02
CA VAL A 359 14.26 -2.59 14.61
C VAL A 359 13.17 -1.53 14.44
N SER A 360 12.32 -1.32 15.44
CA SER A 360 11.17 -0.42 15.34
C SER A 360 11.44 1.01 15.80
N LEU A 361 12.44 1.21 16.69
CA LEU A 361 12.80 2.52 17.25
C LEU A 361 13.05 3.60 16.18
N PRO A 362 13.84 3.38 15.11
CA PRO A 362 14.07 4.40 14.09
C PRO A 362 12.78 4.83 13.39
N VAL A 363 11.88 3.88 13.12
CA VAL A 363 10.60 4.13 12.47
C VAL A 363 9.67 4.92 13.38
N ILE A 364 9.60 4.58 14.67
CA ILE A 364 8.79 5.31 15.66
C ILE A 364 9.30 6.76 15.77
N ARG A 365 10.61 6.96 15.93
CA ARG A 365 11.21 8.29 16.03
C ARG A 365 10.97 9.14 14.78
N ALA A 366 11.13 8.56 13.60
CA ALA A 366 10.83 9.25 12.35
C ALA A 366 9.35 9.69 12.27
N GLU A 367 8.41 8.84 12.69
CA GLU A 367 6.98 9.22 12.75
C GLU A 367 6.70 10.29 13.83
N CYS A 368 7.37 10.25 14.99
CA CYS A 368 7.25 11.31 16.00
C CYS A 368 7.74 12.66 15.47
N VAL A 369 8.84 12.68 14.71
CA VAL A 369 9.31 13.90 14.03
C VAL A 369 8.28 14.42 13.04
N ARG A 370 7.69 13.55 12.22
CA ARG A 370 6.62 13.96 11.27
C ARG A 370 5.40 14.51 12.01
N LEU A 371 4.99 13.87 13.11
CA LEU A 371 3.89 14.33 13.94
C LEU A 371 4.17 15.70 14.58
N ALA A 372 5.37 15.89 15.14
CA ALA A 372 5.79 17.17 15.70
C ALA A 372 5.78 18.28 14.65
N ARG A 373 6.23 18.00 13.42
CA ARG A 373 6.15 18.96 12.30
C ARG A 373 4.73 19.32 11.91
N ALA A 374 3.80 18.36 11.91
CA ALA A 374 2.39 18.65 11.67
C ALA A 374 1.80 19.56 12.76
N LEU A 375 2.12 19.30 14.03
CA LEU A 375 1.71 20.16 15.15
C LEU A 375 2.31 21.58 15.07
N GLU A 376 3.59 21.69 14.72
CA GLU A 376 4.25 22.98 14.47
C GLU A 376 3.56 23.74 13.33
N GLY A 377 3.16 23.05 12.26
CA GLY A 377 2.40 23.60 11.14
C GLY A 377 1.03 24.16 11.54
N GLU A 378 0.37 23.54 12.52
CA GLU A 378 -0.87 24.03 13.15
C GLU A 378 -0.63 25.14 14.19
N GLY A 379 0.62 25.59 14.37
CA GLY A 379 0.99 26.67 15.28
C GLY A 379 1.18 26.25 16.74
N VAL A 380 1.33 24.96 17.02
CA VAL A 380 1.59 24.45 18.37
C VAL A 380 3.07 24.67 18.74
N THR A 381 3.32 25.49 19.76
CA THR A 381 4.67 25.86 20.21
C THR A 381 5.08 25.19 21.53
N ALA A 382 4.54 24.00 21.81
CA ALA A 382 4.83 23.28 23.05
C ALA A 382 6.28 22.76 23.08
N ALA A 383 6.88 22.66 24.28
CA ALA A 383 8.26 22.22 24.45
C ALA A 383 8.54 20.82 23.84
N PRO A 384 7.67 19.80 24.00
CA PRO A 384 7.90 18.48 23.39
C PRO A 384 7.93 18.52 21.86
N VAL A 385 7.11 19.37 21.24
CA VAL A 385 7.07 19.55 19.78
C VAL A 385 8.39 20.12 19.28
N MET A 386 8.89 21.18 19.93
CA MET A 386 10.19 21.78 19.58
C MET A 386 11.34 20.79 19.81
N ALA A 387 11.30 20.02 20.90
CA ALA A 387 12.32 19.03 21.21
C ALA A 387 12.46 17.98 20.10
N TRP A 388 11.35 17.43 19.58
CA TRP A 388 11.37 16.52 18.44
C TRP A 388 11.87 17.17 17.14
N CYS A 389 11.47 18.41 16.88
CA CYS A 389 11.94 19.17 15.72
C CYS A 389 13.46 19.42 15.75
N ASP A 390 14.01 19.73 16.92
CA ASP A 390 15.45 19.95 17.13
C ASP A 390 16.24 18.63 17.08
N LEU A 391 15.71 17.59 17.71
CA LEU A 391 16.28 16.24 17.73
C LEU A 391 16.46 15.69 16.31
N ALA A 392 15.52 15.96 15.41
CA ALA A 392 15.62 15.53 14.01
C ALA A 392 16.89 16.03 13.30
N ALA A 393 17.44 17.20 13.67
CA ALA A 393 18.65 17.71 13.02
C ALA A 393 19.92 16.92 13.41
N CYS A 394 19.91 16.32 14.59
CA CYS A 394 21.07 15.70 15.23
C CYS A 394 20.91 14.20 15.47
N ASP A 395 19.80 13.58 15.04
CA ASP A 395 19.58 12.15 15.23
C ASP A 395 20.71 11.34 14.53
N PRO A 396 21.24 10.27 15.15
CA PRO A 396 22.27 9.44 14.53
C PRO A 396 21.81 8.78 13.22
N LEU A 397 20.52 8.53 13.03
CA LEU A 397 20.01 7.81 11.88
C LEU A 397 19.49 8.73 10.77
N PRO A 398 19.89 8.52 9.50
CA PRO A 398 19.47 9.37 8.39
C PRO A 398 17.97 9.37 8.17
N GLU A 399 17.27 8.24 8.41
CA GLU A 399 15.83 8.14 8.20
C GLU A 399 15.05 9.08 9.13
N VAL A 400 15.55 9.31 10.35
CA VAL A 400 14.95 10.26 11.30
C VAL A 400 15.28 11.70 10.91
N ARG A 401 16.50 11.95 10.43
CA ARG A 401 16.90 13.28 9.95
C ARG A 401 16.11 13.72 8.71
N ASP A 402 15.87 12.79 7.79
CA ASP A 402 15.14 13.06 6.55
C ASP A 402 13.62 13.15 6.77
N ALA A 403 13.08 12.56 7.84
CA ALA A 403 11.66 12.66 8.19
C ALA A 403 11.19 14.12 8.37
N ALA A 404 12.06 15.01 8.86
CA ALA A 404 11.76 16.45 8.99
C ALA A 404 11.70 17.18 7.63
N ARG A 405 12.32 16.63 6.58
CA ARG A 405 12.31 17.19 5.23
C ARG A 405 11.08 16.73 4.45
N ASP A 406 10.76 15.44 4.55
CA ASP A 406 9.59 14.83 3.89
C ASP A 406 8.27 15.53 4.27
N ALA A 407 8.14 16.00 5.52
CA ALA A 407 6.95 16.67 6.02
C ALA A 407 6.65 18.04 5.35
N LYS A 408 7.59 18.62 4.59
CA LYS A 408 7.38 19.88 3.85
C LYS A 408 6.91 19.68 2.40
N ASP A 409 7.03 18.46 1.87
CA ASP A 409 6.83 18.15 0.44
C ASP A 409 5.52 17.36 0.17
N THR A 410 4.68 17.16 1.20
CA THR A 410 3.30 16.63 1.12
C THR A 410 2.31 17.70 1.54
#